data_AF-A0A959Y5R9-F1
#
_entry.id   AF-A0A959Y5R9-F1
#
_cell.length_a   1.000
_cell.length_b   1.000
_cell.length_c   1.000
_cell.angle_alpha   90.00
_cell.angle_beta   90.00
_cell.angle_gamma   90.00
#
_symmetry.space_group_name_H-M   'P 1'
#
loop_
_entity.id
_entity.type
_entity.pdbx_description
1 polymer ?
#
loop_
_entity_poly.entity_id
_entity_poly.type
_entity_poly.pdbx_seq_one_letter_code
_entity_poly.pdbx_strand_id
1 'polypeptide(L)'
;MSAPQKVVLMILDGWGIGSGDGSDAIATARTPFMDGLAEGAPHARLFTDGEHVGLPKGQMGNSEVGHLNIGAGRVVFQDLVRIDRAIADGTLEQNPVLQEAFAQARVEGRRLHFIGLVSDGGVHSHQDH
;
A
#
# COMPACT_ATOMS: atom_id res chain seq x y z
N MET A 1 19.88 -26.23 -29.17
CA MET A 1 19.64 -25.06 -28.30
C MET A 1 19.41 -25.60 -26.89
N SER A 2 20.06 -25.04 -25.86
CA SER A 2 19.75 -25.42 -24.47
C SER A 2 18.32 -25.01 -24.14
N ALA A 3 17.65 -25.78 -23.28
CA ALA A 3 16.34 -25.39 -22.78
C ALA A 3 16.43 -24.03 -22.08
N PRO A 4 15.43 -23.15 -22.23
CA PRO A 4 15.44 -21.85 -21.56
C PRO A 4 15.48 -22.04 -20.04
N GLN A 5 16.32 -21.26 -19.37
CA GLN A 5 16.34 -21.19 -17.92
C GLN A 5 15.04 -20.53 -17.45
N LYS A 6 14.32 -21.20 -16.55
CA LYS A 6 13.04 -20.72 -16.03
C LYS A 6 13.27 -20.03 -14.69
N VAL A 7 12.63 -18.89 -14.51
CA VAL A 7 12.56 -18.16 -13.24
C VAL A 7 11.11 -18.17 -12.77
N VAL A 8 10.90 -18.41 -11.48
CA VAL A 8 9.58 -18.43 -10.85
C VAL A 8 9.58 -17.47 -9.67
N LEU A 9 8.57 -16.60 -9.63
CA LEU A 9 8.20 -15.87 -8.43
C LEU A 9 7.08 -16.66 -7.72
N MET A 10 7.35 -17.10 -6.49
CA MET A 10 6.38 -17.79 -5.64
C MET A 10 5.99 -16.89 -4.47
N ILE A 11 4.70 -16.60 -4.34
CA ILE A 11 4.15 -15.78 -3.27
C ILE A 11 3.40 -16.70 -2.31
N LEU A 12 3.87 -16.78 -1.07
CA LEU A 12 3.18 -17.45 0.02
C LEU A 12 2.30 -16.42 0.73
N ASP A 13 1.02 -16.35 0.35
CA ASP A 13 0.10 -15.33 0.89
C ASP A 13 -0.08 -15.50 2.41
N GLY A 14 0.03 -14.39 3.14
CA GLY A 14 0.01 -14.39 4.61
C GLY A 14 1.25 -14.98 5.29
N TRP A 15 2.34 -15.28 4.57
CA TRP A 15 3.58 -15.81 5.15
C TRP A 15 4.54 -14.71 5.61
N GLY A 16 4.53 -14.40 6.92
CA GLY A 16 5.38 -13.37 7.52
C GLY A 16 6.43 -13.93 8.49
N ILE A 17 7.29 -13.03 8.98
CA ILE A 17 8.20 -13.29 10.10
C ILE A 17 7.52 -12.74 11.36
N GLY A 18 6.95 -13.63 12.17
CA GLY A 18 6.21 -13.26 13.38
C GLY A 18 7.07 -13.25 14.65
N SER A 19 6.41 -13.40 15.81
CA SER A 19 7.04 -13.34 17.14
C SER A 19 7.86 -14.60 17.48
N GLY A 20 7.67 -15.70 16.76
CA GLY A 20 8.34 -16.97 17.04
C GLY A 20 7.84 -17.69 18.30
N ASP A 21 6.74 -17.23 18.91
CA ASP A 21 6.13 -17.88 20.06
C ASP A 21 5.03 -18.88 19.65
N GLY A 22 4.35 -19.48 20.62
CA GLY A 22 3.31 -20.48 20.37
C GLY A 22 2.08 -19.98 19.60
N SER A 23 1.90 -18.67 19.43
CA SER A 23 0.85 -18.07 18.59
C SER A 23 1.28 -17.88 17.14
N ASP A 24 2.58 -17.99 16.85
CA ASP A 24 3.14 -17.91 15.50
C ASP A 24 3.02 -19.27 14.80
N ALA A 25 1.96 -19.43 14.01
CA ALA A 25 1.69 -20.66 13.27
C ALA A 25 2.82 -21.03 12.28
N ILE A 26 3.55 -20.05 11.75
CA ILE A 26 4.64 -20.29 10.80
C ILE A 26 5.86 -20.82 11.55
N ALA A 27 6.23 -20.17 12.66
CA ALA A 27 7.39 -20.58 13.46
C ALA A 27 7.17 -21.93 14.18
N THR A 28 5.92 -22.26 14.52
CA THR A 28 5.58 -23.52 15.19
C THR A 28 5.36 -24.69 14.22
N ALA A 29 5.15 -24.42 12.93
CA ALA A 29 4.96 -25.45 11.92
C ALA A 29 6.27 -26.21 11.60
N ARG A 30 6.14 -27.44 11.11
CA ARG A 30 7.27 -28.19 10.55
C ARG A 30 7.42 -27.85 9.06
N THR A 31 8.36 -26.99 8.73
CA THR A 31 8.52 -26.40 7.39
C THR A 31 9.88 -26.69 6.76
N PRO A 32 10.34 -27.96 6.73
CA PRO A 32 11.75 -28.32 6.50
C PRO A 32 12.33 -27.80 5.18
N PHE A 33 11.50 -27.65 4.14
CA PHE A 33 11.95 -27.07 2.88
C PHE A 33 12.18 -25.56 2.98
N MET A 34 11.26 -24.83 3.61
CA MET A 34 11.42 -23.38 3.83
C MET A 34 12.56 -23.10 4.81
N ASP A 35 12.69 -23.92 5.86
CA ASP A 35 13.76 -23.83 6.86
C ASP A 35 15.13 -24.02 6.19
N GLY A 36 15.25 -25.04 5.34
CA GLY A 36 16.48 -25.29 4.56
C GLY A 36 16.82 -24.15 3.59
N LEU A 37 15.83 -23.49 2.99
CA LEU A 37 16.06 -22.30 2.16
C LEU A 37 16.55 -21.12 2.99
N ALA A 38 15.97 -20.89 4.17
CA ALA A 38 16.39 -19.82 5.07
C ALA A 38 17.84 -20.00 5.57
N GLU A 39 18.28 -21.25 5.80
CA GLU A 39 19.65 -21.55 6.24
C GLU A 39 20.67 -21.58 5.10
N GLY A 40 20.29 -22.11 3.93
CA GLY A 40 21.22 -22.48 2.86
C GLY A 40 21.24 -21.57 1.63
N ALA A 41 20.29 -20.64 1.49
CA ALA A 41 20.18 -19.77 0.31
C ALA A 41 20.28 -18.28 0.68
N PRO A 42 20.80 -17.42 -0.24
CA PRO A 42 20.72 -15.98 -0.08
C PRO A 42 19.27 -15.52 0.09
N HIS A 43 18.99 -14.78 1.15
CA HIS A 43 17.66 -14.26 1.44
C HIS A 43 17.74 -12.86 2.05
N ALA A 44 16.62 -12.14 2.02
CA ALA A 44 16.46 -10.81 2.60
C ALA A 44 15.06 -10.69 3.22
N ARG A 45 14.87 -9.66 4.06
CA ARG A 45 13.57 -9.30 4.63
C ARG A 45 13.06 -8.04 3.96
N LEU A 46 11.76 -7.98 3.72
CA LEU A 46 11.08 -6.83 3.12
C LEU A 46 10.00 -6.33 4.07
N PHE A 47 9.81 -5.02 4.11
CA PHE A 47 8.63 -4.43 4.72
C PHE A 47 7.45 -4.54 3.76
N THR A 48 6.31 -5.01 4.26
CA THR A 48 5.11 -5.28 3.46
C THR A 48 3.87 -4.53 3.97
N ASP A 49 4.08 -3.55 4.86
CA ASP A 49 3.05 -2.77 5.52
C ASP A 49 3.35 -1.26 5.49
N GLY A 50 2.32 -0.49 5.84
CA GLY A 50 2.38 0.95 5.98
C GLY A 50 2.98 1.67 4.78
N GLU A 51 3.79 2.70 5.07
CA GLU A 51 4.31 3.61 4.05
C GLU A 51 5.23 2.90 3.04
N HIS A 52 5.80 1.75 3.40
CA HIS A 52 6.67 0.95 2.53
C HIS A 52 5.93 0.36 1.34
N VAL A 53 4.62 0.18 1.44
CA VAL A 53 3.75 -0.33 0.37
C VAL A 53 2.66 0.65 -0.03
N GLY A 54 2.77 1.91 0.40
CA GLY A 54 1.84 2.98 0.03
C GLY A 54 0.57 3.02 0.87
N LEU A 55 0.60 2.44 2.07
CA LEU A 55 -0.45 2.53 3.09
C LEU A 55 -0.10 3.57 4.18
N PRO A 56 -1.10 4.04 4.96
CA PRO A 56 -0.87 4.83 6.16
C PRO A 56 0.10 4.16 7.14
N LYS A 57 0.86 4.97 7.88
CA LYS A 57 1.83 4.47 8.86
C LYS A 57 1.15 3.53 9.88
N GLY A 58 1.72 2.32 10.05
CA GLY A 58 1.22 1.32 10.99
C GLY A 58 0.04 0.48 10.48
N GLN A 59 -0.48 0.77 9.29
CA GLN A 59 -1.51 -0.06 8.68
C GLN A 59 -0.91 -1.34 8.11
N MET A 60 -1.49 -2.47 8.49
CA MET A 60 -1.08 -3.78 7.97
C MET A 60 -1.22 -3.85 6.44
N GLY A 61 -0.31 -4.59 5.81
CA GLY A 61 -0.43 -4.95 4.40
C GLY A 61 -1.61 -5.88 4.13
N ASN A 62 -1.94 -6.05 2.85
CA ASN A 62 -2.93 -7.02 2.38
C ASN A 62 -2.53 -7.55 1.00
N SER A 63 -3.24 -8.58 0.53
CA SER A 63 -2.93 -9.26 -0.74
C SER A 63 -2.97 -8.30 -1.94
N GLU A 64 -3.96 -7.41 -2.05
CA GLU A 64 -4.10 -6.49 -3.18
C GLU A 64 -2.93 -5.50 -3.24
N VAL A 65 -2.65 -4.81 -2.14
CA VAL A 65 -1.55 -3.86 -2.03
C VAL A 65 -0.21 -4.56 -2.27
N GLY A 66 0.00 -5.74 -1.69
CA GLY A 66 1.22 -6.52 -1.87
C GLY A 66 1.46 -6.89 -3.33
N HIS A 67 0.46 -7.46 -4.01
CA HIS A 67 0.58 -7.86 -5.42
C HIS A 67 0.78 -6.67 -6.35
N LEU A 68 0.12 -5.54 -6.08
CA LEU A 68 0.33 -4.30 -6.84
C LEU A 68 1.76 -3.80 -6.74
N ASN A 69 2.33 -3.74 -5.54
CA ASN A 69 3.70 -3.28 -5.33
C ASN A 69 4.73 -4.23 -5.98
N ILE A 70 4.56 -5.55 -5.82
CA ILE A 70 5.42 -6.56 -6.43
C ILE A 70 5.39 -6.45 -7.96
N GLY A 71 4.19 -6.37 -8.55
CA GLY A 71 4.03 -6.26 -9.99
C GLY A 71 4.51 -4.92 -10.57
N ALA A 72 4.40 -3.85 -9.80
CA ALA A 72 4.81 -2.51 -10.23
C ALA A 72 6.32 -2.25 -10.08
N GLY A 73 7.01 -2.99 -9.21
CA GLY A 73 8.43 -2.77 -8.90
C GLY A 73 8.71 -1.42 -8.22
N ARG A 74 7.70 -0.83 -7.56
CA ARG A 74 7.78 0.45 -6.85
C ARG A 74 6.65 0.56 -5.82
N VAL A 75 6.77 1.52 -4.90
CA VAL A 75 5.71 1.85 -3.95
C VAL A 75 4.47 2.37 -4.70
N VAL A 76 3.34 1.67 -4.53
CA VAL A 76 2.05 2.06 -5.10
C VAL A 76 1.20 2.71 -4.01
N PHE A 77 1.19 4.05 -3.99
CA PHE A 77 0.39 4.83 -3.03
C PHE A 77 -1.09 4.59 -3.26
N GLN A 78 -1.77 4.16 -2.21
CA GLN A 78 -3.22 4.11 -2.18
C GLN A 78 -3.79 5.52 -2.17
N ASP A 79 -5.03 5.68 -2.65
CA ASP A 79 -5.61 7.00 -2.89
C ASP A 79 -5.61 7.90 -1.64
N LEU A 80 -5.90 7.35 -0.46
CA LEU A 80 -5.81 8.08 0.82
C LEU A 80 -4.42 8.71 1.01
N VAL A 81 -3.37 7.89 0.96
CA VAL A 81 -1.98 8.34 1.15
C VAL A 81 -1.54 9.27 0.04
N ARG A 82 -2.01 9.05 -1.19
CA ARG A 82 -1.73 9.92 -2.33
C ARG A 82 -2.31 11.31 -2.11
N ILE A 83 -3.55 11.41 -1.63
CA ILE A 83 -4.21 12.67 -1.31
C ILE A 83 -3.53 13.33 -0.10
N ASP A 84 -3.25 12.60 0.97
CA ASP A 84 -2.53 13.11 2.16
C ASP A 84 -1.19 13.74 1.78
N ARG A 85 -0.43 13.07 0.91
CA ARG A 85 0.85 13.59 0.41
C ARG A 85 0.66 14.84 -0.44
N ALA A 86 -0.33 14.85 -1.33
CA ALA A 86 -0.63 16.00 -2.16
C ALA A 86 -1.05 17.23 -1.32
N ILE A 87 -1.72 17.01 -0.19
CA ILE A 87 -2.03 18.07 0.78
C ILE A 87 -0.74 18.53 1.45
N ALA A 88 0.07 17.60 1.98
CA ALA A 88 1.27 17.91 2.74
C ALA A 88 2.37 18.61 1.92
N ASP A 89 2.51 18.28 0.63
CA ASP A 89 3.48 18.88 -0.27
C ASP A 89 2.93 20.08 -1.08
N GLY A 90 1.66 20.43 -0.87
CA GLY A 90 0.97 21.54 -1.53
C GLY A 90 0.65 21.30 -3.01
N THR A 91 0.86 20.10 -3.55
CA THR A 91 0.54 19.80 -4.96
C THR A 91 -0.97 19.66 -5.20
N LEU A 92 -1.77 19.39 -4.17
CA LEU A 92 -3.23 19.35 -4.29
C LEU A 92 -3.79 20.71 -4.74
N GLU A 93 -3.23 21.81 -4.25
CA GLU A 93 -3.62 23.17 -4.67
C GLU A 93 -3.37 23.40 -6.15
N GLN A 94 -2.42 22.70 -6.76
CA GLN A 94 -2.08 22.84 -8.17
C GLN A 94 -2.92 21.92 -9.07
N ASN A 95 -3.84 21.13 -8.50
CA ASN A 95 -4.67 20.21 -9.26
C ASN A 95 -5.58 21.00 -10.24
N PRO A 96 -5.47 20.77 -11.57
CA PRO A 96 -6.19 21.57 -12.56
C PRO A 96 -7.71 21.42 -12.46
N VAL A 97 -8.21 20.26 -12.03
CA VAL A 97 -9.64 20.00 -11.86
C VAL A 97 -10.18 20.80 -10.67
N LEU A 98 -9.45 20.83 -9.55
CA LEU A 98 -9.84 21.64 -8.40
C LEU A 98 -9.78 23.13 -8.73
N GLN A 99 -8.70 23.58 -9.38
CA GLN A 99 -8.55 24.97 -9.82
C GLN A 99 -9.71 25.42 -10.73
N GLU A 100 -10.10 24.58 -11.68
CA GLU A 100 -11.25 24.85 -12.54
C GLU A 100 -12.57 24.90 -11.74
N ALA A 101 -12.81 23.95 -10.83
CA ALA A 101 -14.01 23.93 -10.00
C ALA A 101 -14.12 25.19 -9.11
N PHE A 102 -13.02 25.59 -8.46
CA PHE A 102 -12.98 26.82 -7.66
C PHE A 102 -13.15 28.08 -8.51
N ALA A 103 -12.57 28.12 -9.72
CA ALA A 103 -12.76 29.24 -10.64
C ALA A 103 -14.24 29.37 -11.06
N GLN A 104 -14.90 28.26 -11.37
CA GLN A 104 -16.33 28.24 -11.71
C GLN A 104 -17.20 28.67 -10.53
N ALA A 105 -16.83 28.32 -9.29
CA ALA A 105 -17.57 28.70 -8.09
C ALA A 105 -17.45 30.19 -7.71
N ARG A 106 -16.39 30.88 -8.17
CA ARG A 106 -16.20 32.34 -7.95
C ARG A 106 -17.15 33.21 -8.77
N VAL A 107 -17.79 32.66 -9.82
CA VAL A 107 -18.77 33.39 -10.62
C VAL A 107 -19.98 33.74 -9.75
N GLU A 108 -20.42 34.99 -9.81
CA GLU A 108 -21.51 35.51 -8.99
C GLU A 108 -22.78 34.67 -9.10
N GLY A 109 -23.47 34.47 -7.97
CA GLY A 109 -24.69 33.70 -7.88
C GLY A 109 -24.51 32.17 -7.81
N ARG A 110 -23.28 31.66 -7.78
CA ARG A 110 -22.99 30.23 -7.65
C ARG A 110 -22.65 29.82 -6.21
N ARG A 111 -22.80 28.53 -5.93
CA ARG A 111 -22.46 27.89 -4.65
C ARG A 111 -21.57 26.69 -4.91
N LEU A 112 -20.53 26.53 -4.08
CA LEU A 112 -19.72 25.32 -4.03
C LEU A 112 -20.29 24.38 -2.97
N HIS A 113 -20.48 23.11 -3.32
CA HIS A 113 -20.98 22.09 -2.42
C HIS A 113 -19.93 20.99 -2.29
N PHE A 114 -19.58 20.66 -1.04
CA PHE A 114 -18.80 19.48 -0.71
C PHE A 114 -19.73 18.38 -0.23
N ILE A 115 -19.49 17.16 -0.69
CA ILE A 115 -20.21 15.97 -0.24
C ILE A 115 -19.18 14.88 0.03
N GLY A 116 -19.27 14.26 1.19
CA GLY A 116 -18.35 13.22 1.62
C GLY A 116 -18.81 12.62 2.93
N LEU A 117 -18.29 11.43 3.23
CA LEU A 117 -18.42 10.83 4.55
C LEU A 117 -17.51 11.62 5.50
N VAL A 118 -18.06 12.09 6.63
CA VAL A 118 -17.30 12.88 7.61
C VAL A 118 -16.90 11.97 8.77
N SER A 119 -15.70 11.42 8.68
CA SER A 119 -15.09 10.56 9.71
C SER A 119 -13.57 10.46 9.51
N ASP A 120 -12.87 9.92 10.49
CA ASP A 120 -11.43 9.59 10.48
C ASP A 120 -11.14 8.13 10.09
N GLY A 121 -12.13 7.41 9.55
CA GLY A 121 -12.01 5.98 9.27
C GLY A 121 -11.06 5.60 8.13
N GLY A 122 -10.79 6.50 7.17
CA GLY A 122 -9.81 6.28 6.10
C GLY A 122 -10.18 5.23 5.04
N VAL A 123 -11.35 4.57 5.15
CA VAL A 123 -11.79 3.53 4.19
C VAL A 123 -12.42 4.16 2.94
N HIS A 124 -13.31 5.14 3.13
CA HIS A 124 -14.04 5.80 2.03
C HIS A 124 -13.78 7.30 1.92
N SER A 125 -13.27 7.92 2.98
CA SER A 125 -12.90 9.34 3.05
C SER A 125 -12.04 9.57 4.29
N HIS A 126 -11.49 10.78 4.40
CA HIS A 126 -10.93 11.30 5.64
C HIS A 126 -11.40 12.76 5.82
N GLN A 127 -11.86 13.15 7.01
CA GLN A 127 -12.40 14.49 7.26
C GLN A 127 -11.39 15.64 7.15
N ASP A 128 -10.10 15.32 7.13
CA ASP A 128 -9.01 16.29 6.95
C ASP A 128 -8.75 16.64 5.47
N HIS A 129 -9.42 15.96 4.54
CA HIS A 129 -9.42 16.27 3.09
C HIS A 129 -10.46 17.32 2.76
#